data_AF-L2GK23-F1
#
_entry.id   AF-L2GK23-F1
#
_cell.length_a   1.000
_cell.length_b   1.000
_cell.length_c   1.000
_cell.angle_alpha   90.00
_cell.angle_beta   90.00
_cell.angle_gamma   90.00
#
_symmetry.space_group_name_H-M   'P 1'
#
loop_
_entity.id
_entity.type
_entity.pdbx_description
1 polymer ?
#
loop_
_entity_poly.entity_id
_entity_poly.type
_entity_poly.pdbx_seq_one_letter_code
_entity_poly.pdbx_strand_id
1 'polypeptide(L)'
;MIILVSLFCSILIIGIGMLARSTTGDSPESSNEDLNKFYGMFAEPMSVQMKQLILAAKNTLKKLNVLAEEREVVSNLFEERVLSDEFFKRFRNAEEELVIEKTLIENEAEALRTGSKDQVFSEASKLLSVEILGTKKKRIFDEALFLKKQENLMKDLKSRSKK
;
A
#
# COMPACT_ATOMS: atom_id res chain seq x y z
N MET A 1 31.04 2.20 -45.01
CA MET A 1 31.17 2.48 -43.56
C MET A 1 29.86 2.95 -42.92
N ILE A 2 29.17 3.96 -43.47
CA ILE A 2 27.94 4.52 -42.84
C ILE A 2 26.85 3.45 -42.60
N ILE A 3 26.64 2.55 -43.57
CA ILE A 3 25.65 1.45 -43.46
C ILE A 3 26.04 0.41 -42.40
N LEU A 4 27.33 0.14 -42.23
CA LEU A 4 27.84 -0.78 -41.20
C LEU A 4 27.70 -0.18 -39.80
N VAL A 5 27.94 1.13 -39.68
CA VAL A 5 27.75 1.86 -38.42
C VAL A 5 26.27 1.93 -38.04
N SER A 6 25.37 2.19 -39.00
CA SER A 6 23.93 2.22 -38.71
C SER A 6 23.43 0.83 -38.28
N LEU A 7 23.88 -0.24 -38.93
CA LEU A 7 23.51 -1.62 -38.57
C LEU A 7 23.98 -1.97 -37.14
N PHE A 8 25.20 -1.57 -36.79
CA PHE A 8 25.75 -1.80 -35.46
C PHE A 8 24.98 -1.03 -34.37
N CYS A 9 24.62 0.22 -34.63
CA CYS A 9 23.78 1.02 -33.73
C CYS A 9 22.39 0.40 -33.54
N SER A 10 21.77 -0.11 -34.61
CA SER A 10 20.45 -0.78 -34.52
C SER A 10 20.50 -2.03 -33.63
N ILE A 11 21.56 -2.84 -33.76
CA ILE A 11 21.73 -4.06 -32.94
C ILE A 11 21.93 -3.70 -31.46
N LEU A 12 22.71 -2.66 -31.17
CA LEU A 12 22.91 -2.18 -29.79
C LEU A 12 21.61 -1.69 -29.15
N ILE A 13 20.80 -0.92 -29.88
CA ILE A 13 19.52 -0.42 -29.38
C ILE A 13 18.56 -1.58 -29.05
N ILE A 14 18.49 -2.58 -29.93
CA ILE A 14 17.66 -3.78 -29.72
C ILE A 14 18.18 -4.58 -28.52
N GLY A 15 19.50 -4.76 -28.40
CA GLY A 15 20.11 -5.49 -27.29
C GLY A 15 19.84 -4.84 -25.93
N ILE A 16 19.98 -3.51 -25.83
CA ILE A 16 19.67 -2.75 -24.61
C ILE A 16 18.17 -2.83 -24.29
N GLY A 17 17.30 -2.73 -25.30
CA GLY A 17 15.85 -2.85 -25.12
C GLY A 17 15.40 -4.22 -24.62
N MET A 18 16.05 -5.30 -25.07
CA MET A 18 15.74 -6.66 -24.60
C MET A 18 16.24 -6.92 -23.18
N LEU A 19 17.43 -6.43 -22.81
CA LEU A 19 17.94 -6.53 -21.44
C LEU A 19 17.08 -5.72 -20.45
N ALA A 20 16.61 -4.54 -20.85
CA ALA A 20 15.72 -3.72 -20.04
C ALA A 20 14.37 -4.43 -19.79
N ARG A 21 13.80 -5.05 -20.84
CA ARG A 21 12.53 -5.79 -20.75
C ARG A 21 12.59 -7.03 -19.86
N SER A 22 13.72 -7.75 -19.81
CA SER A 22 13.82 -8.94 -18.93
C SER A 22 13.88 -8.60 -17.44
N THR A 23 14.10 -7.32 -17.08
CA THR A 23 14.04 -6.83 -15.70
C THR A 23 12.67 -6.31 -15.30
N THR A 24 11.75 -6.18 -16.27
CA THR A 24 10.34 -5.84 -16.02
C THR A 24 9.60 -7.15 -15.76
N GLY A 25 9.78 -7.68 -14.55
CA GLY A 25 8.88 -8.71 -14.02
C GLY A 25 7.45 -8.18 -14.07
N ASP A 26 6.54 -9.03 -14.54
CA ASP A 26 5.08 -8.94 -14.59
C ASP A 26 4.41 -7.57 -14.42
N SER A 27 3.59 -7.23 -15.42
CA SER A 27 2.66 -6.10 -15.42
C SER A 27 2.07 -5.85 -14.03
N PRO A 28 1.99 -4.58 -13.56
CA PRO A 28 1.39 -4.26 -12.27
C PRO A 28 -0.12 -4.43 -12.42
N GLU A 29 -0.60 -5.67 -12.32
CA GLU A 29 -1.95 -5.91 -11.87
C GLU A 29 -2.02 -5.22 -10.51
N SER A 30 -2.73 -4.08 -10.44
CA SER A 30 -2.69 -3.27 -9.23
C SER A 30 -3.08 -4.17 -8.06
N SER A 31 -2.21 -4.29 -7.06
CA SER A 31 -2.48 -5.09 -5.85
C SER A 31 -3.64 -4.52 -5.03
N ASN A 32 -4.30 -3.49 -5.53
CA ASN A 32 -5.44 -2.84 -4.93
C ASN A 32 -6.73 -3.41 -5.52
N GLU A 33 -7.27 -4.42 -4.84
CA GLU A 33 -8.55 -5.04 -5.19
C GLU A 33 -9.68 -4.02 -5.32
N ASP A 34 -9.65 -2.94 -4.53
CA ASP A 34 -10.69 -1.91 -4.59
C ASP A 34 -10.59 -1.06 -5.86
N LEU A 35 -9.39 -0.86 -6.39
CA LEU A 35 -9.17 -0.21 -7.68
C LEU A 35 -9.59 -1.12 -8.84
N ASN A 36 -9.26 -2.41 -8.76
CA ASN A 36 -9.70 -3.40 -9.75
C ASN A 36 -11.24 -3.51 -9.78
N LYS A 37 -11.90 -3.45 -8.63
CA LYS A 37 -13.37 -3.38 -8.53
C LYS A 37 -13.93 -2.13 -9.20
N PHE A 38 -13.31 -0.97 -9.00
CA PHE A 38 -13.71 0.27 -9.66
C PHE A 38 -13.72 0.11 -11.19
N TYR A 39 -12.67 -0.49 -11.76
CA TYR A 39 -12.60 -0.76 -13.19
C TYR A 39 -13.66 -1.74 -13.70
N GLY A 40 -14.32 -2.51 -12.83
CA GLY A 40 -15.47 -3.34 -13.20
C GLY A 40 -16.82 -2.61 -13.18
N MET A 41 -16.90 -1.37 -12.69
CA MET A 41 -18.15 -0.68 -12.34
C MET A 41 -18.72 0.25 -13.43
N PHE A 42 -18.46 -0.01 -14.72
CA PHE A 42 -18.86 0.90 -15.82
C PHE A 42 -20.35 1.24 -15.88
N ALA A 43 -21.24 0.35 -15.42
CA ALA A 43 -22.69 0.56 -15.44
C ALA A 43 -23.25 1.17 -14.15
N GLU A 44 -22.43 1.33 -13.11
CA GLU A 44 -22.87 1.82 -11.80
C GLU A 44 -23.00 3.35 -11.78
N PRO A 45 -23.83 3.92 -10.89
CA PRO A 45 -23.90 5.35 -10.69
C PRO A 45 -22.55 5.94 -10.28
N MET A 46 -22.22 7.13 -10.78
CA MET A 46 -20.99 7.87 -10.44
C MET A 46 -20.77 7.99 -8.92
N SER A 47 -21.83 8.11 -8.12
CA SER A 47 -21.72 8.18 -6.66
C SER A 47 -21.22 6.87 -6.03
N VAL A 48 -21.52 5.72 -6.63
CA VAL A 48 -21.03 4.40 -6.23
C VAL A 48 -19.58 4.23 -6.67
N GLN A 49 -19.28 4.59 -7.91
CA GLN A 49 -17.93 4.59 -8.46
C GLN A 49 -16.97 5.46 -7.63
N MET A 50 -17.40 6.67 -7.25
CA MET A 50 -16.60 7.58 -6.40
C MET A 50 -16.36 6.98 -5.00
N LYS A 51 -17.36 6.34 -4.39
CA LYS A 51 -17.16 5.63 -3.12
C LYS A 51 -16.13 4.51 -3.26
N GLN A 52 -16.15 3.78 -4.36
CA GLN A 52 -15.17 2.73 -4.62
C GLN A 52 -13.76 3.30 -4.79
N LEU A 53 -13.59 4.43 -5.48
CA LEU A 53 -12.30 5.14 -5.55
C LEU A 53 -11.82 5.63 -4.18
N ILE A 54 -12.72 6.10 -3.30
CA ILE A 54 -12.35 6.48 -1.93
C ILE A 54 -11.84 5.27 -1.13
N LEU A 55 -12.45 4.09 -1.31
CA LEU A 55 -11.96 2.85 -0.69
C LEU A 55 -10.59 2.44 -1.24
N ALA A 56 -10.40 2.53 -2.56
CA ALA A 56 -9.11 2.30 -3.20
C ALA A 56 -8.05 3.26 -2.64
N ALA A 57 -8.34 4.56 -2.59
CA ALA A 57 -7.47 5.58 -2.00
C ALA A 57 -7.13 5.28 -0.54
N LYS A 58 -8.09 4.81 0.25
CA LYS A 58 -7.87 4.42 1.66
C LYS A 58 -6.87 3.27 1.76
N ASN A 59 -6.99 2.27 0.89
CA ASN A 59 -6.07 1.13 0.85
C ASN A 59 -4.66 1.58 0.45
N THR A 60 -4.53 2.41 -0.59
CA THR A 60 -3.25 2.99 -1.03
C THR A 60 -2.59 3.79 0.10
N LEU A 61 -3.34 4.66 0.79
CA LEU A 61 -2.82 5.42 1.94
C LEU A 61 -2.35 4.51 3.08
N LYS A 62 -3.10 3.44 3.36
CA LYS A 62 -2.73 2.47 4.39
C LYS A 62 -1.38 1.81 4.07
N LYS A 63 -1.19 1.36 2.83
CA LYS A 63 0.07 0.76 2.37
C LYS A 63 1.22 1.77 2.39
N LEU A 64 1.00 3.00 1.93
CA LEU A 64 2.00 4.07 1.97
C LEU A 64 2.43 4.41 3.40
N ASN A 65 1.49 4.45 4.36
CA ASN A 65 1.83 4.69 5.75
C ASN A 65 2.69 3.57 6.34
N VAL A 66 2.37 2.31 6.03
CA VAL A 66 3.19 1.16 6.48
C VAL A 66 4.61 1.25 5.92
N LEU A 67 4.76 1.50 4.61
CA LEU A 67 6.09 1.66 4.01
C LEU A 67 6.84 2.87 4.60
N ALA A 68 6.15 3.97 4.89
CA ALA A 68 6.76 5.14 5.51
C ALA A 68 7.27 4.84 6.94
N GLU A 69 6.54 4.04 7.72
CA GLU A 69 6.98 3.58 9.05
C GLU A 69 8.19 2.63 8.97
N GLU A 70 8.24 1.78 7.95
CA GLU A 70 9.31 0.79 7.76
C GLU A 70 10.56 1.36 7.07
N ARG A 71 10.44 2.49 6.36
CA ARG A 71 11.48 3.06 5.49
C ARG A 71 12.81 3.26 6.20
N GLU A 72 12.79 3.88 7.38
CA GLU A 72 14.02 4.17 8.13
C GLU A 72 14.73 2.87 8.55
N VAL A 73 13.96 1.91 9.07
CA VAL A 73 14.48 0.60 9.50
C VAL A 73 15.10 -0.14 8.33
N VAL A 74 14.38 -0.21 7.20
CA VAL A 74 14.86 -0.87 5.98
C VAL A 74 16.12 -0.19 5.43
N SER A 75 16.18 1.15 5.46
CA SER A 75 17.37 1.90 5.04
C SER A 75 18.58 1.58 5.91
N ASN A 76 18.42 1.59 7.23
CA ASN A 76 19.50 1.29 8.18
C ASN A 76 20.01 -0.15 8.00
N LEU A 77 19.10 -1.12 7.89
CA LEU A 77 19.48 -2.52 7.68
C LEU A 77 20.16 -2.75 6.32
N PHE A 78 19.82 -1.96 5.31
CA PHE A 78 20.51 -1.99 4.02
C PHE A 78 21.93 -1.41 4.12
N GLU A 79 22.10 -0.28 4.81
CA GLU A 79 23.41 0.34 5.06
C GLU A 79 24.33 -0.59 5.87
N GLU A 80 23.77 -1.31 6.84
CA GLU A 80 24.46 -2.34 7.62
C GLU A 80 24.77 -3.63 6.83
N ARG A 81 24.37 -3.70 5.55
CA ARG A 81 24.51 -4.87 4.66
C ARG A 81 23.82 -6.13 5.18
N VAL A 82 22.77 -5.96 5.99
CA VAL A 82 21.92 -7.05 6.47
C VAL A 82 20.92 -7.47 5.39
N LEU A 83 20.42 -6.50 4.63
CA LEU A 83 19.49 -6.73 3.51
C LEU A 83 20.23 -6.83 2.18
N SER A 84 19.70 -7.65 1.26
CA SER A 84 20.21 -7.72 -0.11
C SER A 84 19.79 -6.50 -0.94
N ASP A 85 20.61 -6.15 -1.93
CA ASP A 85 20.28 -5.11 -2.92
C ASP A 85 18.94 -5.39 -3.62
N GLU A 86 18.65 -6.66 -3.90
CA GLU A 86 17.40 -7.06 -4.53
C GLU A 86 16.20 -6.76 -3.63
N PHE A 87 16.31 -7.03 -2.33
CA PHE A 87 15.23 -6.71 -1.38
C PHE A 87 15.01 -5.20 -1.27
N PHE A 88 16.09 -4.43 -1.11
CA PHE A 88 16.00 -2.98 -1.02
C PHE A 88 15.40 -2.36 -2.29
N LYS A 89 15.80 -2.87 -3.47
CA LYS A 89 15.21 -2.47 -4.75
C LYS A 89 13.72 -2.79 -4.82
N ARG A 90 13.28 -3.97 -4.38
CA ARG A 90 11.85 -4.33 -4.32
C ARG A 90 11.06 -3.41 -3.40
N PHE A 91 11.62 -3.06 -2.24
CA PHE A 91 10.99 -2.12 -1.30
C PHE A 91 10.80 -0.73 -1.95
N ARG A 92 11.84 -0.23 -2.63
CA ARG A 92 11.77 1.04 -3.38
C ARG A 92 10.76 1.01 -4.52
N ASN A 93 10.73 -0.08 -5.28
CA ASN A 93 9.75 -0.26 -6.34
C ASN A 93 8.32 -0.26 -5.80
N ALA A 94 8.07 -0.91 -4.66
CA ALA A 94 6.76 -0.91 -4.02
C ALA A 94 6.29 0.51 -3.61
N GLU A 95 7.21 1.37 -3.14
CA GLU A 95 6.88 2.78 -2.88
C GLU A 95 6.50 3.53 -4.16
N GLU A 96 7.29 3.36 -5.24
CA GLU A 96 7.04 4.01 -6.53
C GLU A 96 5.70 3.55 -7.15
N GLU A 97 5.41 2.25 -7.10
CA GLU A 97 4.15 1.68 -7.56
C GLU A 97 2.94 2.29 -6.84
N LEU A 98 3.02 2.49 -5.52
CA LEU A 98 1.94 3.12 -4.76
C LEU A 98 1.78 4.62 -5.07
N VAL A 99 2.87 5.32 -5.41
CA VAL A 99 2.81 6.72 -5.88
C VAL A 99 2.13 6.82 -7.25
N ILE A 100 2.44 5.88 -8.14
CA ILE A 100 1.77 5.77 -9.45
C ILE A 100 0.29 5.46 -9.24
N GLU A 101 -0.04 4.49 -8.39
CA GLU A 101 -1.42 4.11 -8.07
C GLU A 101 -2.20 5.31 -7.49
N LYS A 102 -1.60 6.06 -6.57
CA LYS A 102 -2.19 7.29 -6.02
C LYS A 102 -2.53 8.30 -7.11
N THR A 103 -1.59 8.54 -8.02
CA THR A 103 -1.76 9.49 -9.13
C THR A 103 -2.86 9.03 -10.09
N LEU A 104 -2.95 7.73 -10.33
CA LEU A 104 -3.99 7.13 -11.14
C LEU A 104 -5.37 7.33 -10.50
N ILE A 105 -5.54 7.02 -9.21
CA ILE A 105 -6.79 7.25 -8.48
C ILE A 105 -7.21 8.73 -8.51
N GLU A 106 -6.25 9.64 -8.32
CA GLU A 106 -6.47 11.08 -8.43
C GLU A 106 -7.04 11.49 -9.79
N ASN A 107 -6.46 10.95 -10.87
CA ASN A 107 -6.89 11.24 -12.24
C ASN A 107 -8.27 10.65 -12.54
N GLU A 108 -8.55 9.42 -12.09
CA GLU A 108 -9.87 8.79 -12.24
C GLU A 108 -10.95 9.58 -11.48
N ALA A 109 -10.65 10.05 -10.26
CA ALA A 109 -11.57 10.86 -9.48
C ALA A 109 -11.88 12.20 -10.18
N GLU A 110 -10.86 12.85 -10.74
CA GLU A 110 -11.02 14.09 -11.51
C GLU A 110 -11.84 13.88 -12.79
N ALA A 111 -11.64 12.75 -13.47
CA ALA A 111 -12.39 12.37 -14.66
C ALA A 111 -13.88 12.11 -14.36
N LEU A 112 -14.19 11.48 -13.22
CA LEU A 112 -15.57 11.29 -12.78
C LEU A 112 -16.24 12.62 -12.41
N ARG A 113 -15.55 13.45 -11.61
CA ARG A 113 -16.11 14.71 -11.14
C ARG A 113 -14.99 15.73 -10.93
N THR A 114 -14.99 16.76 -11.77
CA THR A 114 -14.03 17.87 -11.70
C THR A 114 -13.90 18.44 -10.29
N GLY A 115 -12.66 18.66 -9.84
CA GLY A 115 -12.32 19.13 -8.50
C GLY A 115 -12.34 18.05 -7.42
N SER A 116 -12.52 16.77 -7.78
CA SER A 116 -12.50 15.66 -6.80
C SER A 116 -11.11 15.09 -6.57
N LYS A 117 -10.10 15.49 -7.37
CA LYS A 117 -8.71 15.04 -7.24
C LYS A 117 -8.18 15.13 -5.81
N ASP A 118 -8.31 16.30 -5.18
CA ASP A 118 -7.81 16.51 -3.81
C ASP A 118 -8.79 16.00 -2.73
N GLN A 119 -10.07 15.83 -3.09
CA GLN A 119 -11.12 15.40 -2.17
C GLN A 119 -11.03 13.91 -1.88
N VAL A 120 -10.73 13.08 -2.89
CA VAL A 120 -10.74 11.61 -2.75
C VAL A 120 -9.78 11.13 -1.66
N PHE A 121 -8.55 11.66 -1.63
CA PHE A 121 -7.55 11.32 -0.62
C PHE A 121 -7.80 11.98 0.74
N SER A 122 -8.43 13.17 0.75
CA SER A 122 -8.87 13.82 1.99
C SER A 122 -9.96 13.00 2.69
N GLU A 123 -10.94 12.52 1.95
CA GLU A 123 -12.00 11.64 2.47
C GLU A 123 -11.45 10.29 2.91
N ALA A 124 -10.58 9.67 2.10
CA ALA A 124 -9.92 8.43 2.44
C ALA A 124 -9.09 8.54 3.73
N SER A 125 -8.36 9.63 3.92
CA SER A 125 -7.57 9.89 5.13
C SER A 125 -8.44 10.01 6.38
N LYS A 126 -9.61 10.67 6.27
CA LYS A 126 -10.59 10.74 7.37
C LYS A 126 -11.10 9.36 7.75
N LEU A 127 -11.47 8.52 6.77
CA LEU A 127 -11.92 7.15 7.01
C LEU A 127 -10.83 6.30 7.67
N LEU A 128 -9.59 6.43 7.23
CA LEU A 128 -8.45 5.73 7.81
C LEU A 128 -8.22 6.15 9.26
N SER A 129 -8.31 7.44 9.55
CA SER A 129 -8.15 7.98 10.92
C SER A 129 -9.21 7.44 11.87
N VAL A 130 -10.46 7.31 11.42
CA VAL A 130 -11.55 6.71 12.20
C VAL A 130 -11.28 5.23 12.48
N GLU A 131 -10.81 4.47 11.49
CA GLU A 131 -10.44 3.05 11.64
C GLU A 131 -9.30 2.86 12.66
N ILE A 132 -8.27 3.72 12.60
CA ILE A 132 -7.13 3.70 13.55
C ILE A 132 -7.61 4.03 14.97
N LEU A 133 -8.47 5.03 15.15
CA LEU A 133 -9.01 5.37 16.46
C LEU A 133 -9.91 4.26 17.04
N GLY A 134 -10.73 3.63 16.20
CA GLY A 134 -11.58 2.51 16.59
C GLY A 134 -10.77 1.29 17.03
N THR A 135 -9.73 0.94 16.28
CA THR A 135 -8.83 -0.19 16.62
C THR A 135 -8.04 0.07 17.91
N LYS A 136 -7.55 1.30 18.13
CA LYS A 136 -6.91 1.67 19.41
C LYS A 136 -7.85 1.52 20.60
N LYS A 137 -9.10 2.02 20.48
CA LYS A 137 -10.12 1.87 21.55
C LYS A 137 -10.42 0.40 21.87
N LYS A 138 -10.54 -0.44 20.84
CA LYS A 138 -10.78 -1.87 21.01
C LYS A 138 -9.63 -2.55 21.75
N ARG A 139 -8.37 -2.28 21.37
CA ARG A 139 -7.20 -2.84 22.07
C ARG A 139 -7.17 -2.49 23.55
N ILE A 140 -7.44 -1.23 23.90
CA ILE A 140 -7.48 -0.76 25.30
C ILE A 140 -8.57 -1.51 26.09
N PHE A 141 -9.74 -1.71 25.49
CA PHE A 141 -10.83 -2.44 26.11
C PHE A 141 -10.48 -3.93 26.34
N ASP A 142 -9.91 -4.58 25.33
CA ASP A 142 -9.53 -6.00 25.40
C ASP A 142 -8.45 -6.23 26.46
N GLU A 143 -7.48 -5.32 26.58
CA GLU A 143 -6.43 -5.36 27.60
C GLU A 143 -6.99 -5.18 29.02
N ALA A 144 -7.90 -4.21 29.21
CA ALA A 144 -8.58 -4.03 30.49
C ALA A 144 -9.41 -5.27 30.90
N LEU A 145 -10.06 -5.92 29.93
CA LEU A 145 -10.83 -7.14 30.15
C LEU A 145 -9.91 -8.32 30.49
N PHE A 146 -8.76 -8.43 29.82
CA PHE A 146 -7.74 -9.43 30.12
C PHE A 146 -7.19 -9.28 31.54
N LEU A 147 -6.81 -8.08 31.95
CA LEU A 147 -6.32 -7.79 33.29
C LEU A 147 -7.36 -8.14 34.36
N LYS A 148 -8.62 -7.78 34.14
CA LYS A 148 -9.72 -8.12 35.06
C LYS A 148 -9.94 -9.63 35.17
N LYS A 149 -9.81 -10.36 34.06
CA LYS A 149 -9.90 -11.83 34.05
C LYS A 149 -8.74 -12.46 34.83
N GLN A 150 -7.52 -11.93 34.67
CA GLN A 150 -6.35 -12.36 35.41
C GLN A 150 -6.49 -12.11 36.91
N GLU A 151 -7.00 -10.94 37.32
CA GLU A 151 -7.25 -10.62 38.73
C GLU A 151 -8.25 -11.58 39.38
N ASN A 152 -9.35 -11.89 38.69
CA ASN A 152 -10.35 -12.84 39.18
C ASN A 152 -9.78 -14.25 39.32
N LEU A 153 -8.99 -14.71 38.33
CA LEU A 153 -8.29 -15.99 38.41
C LEU A 153 -7.32 -16.05 39.59
N MET A 154 -6.57 -14.97 39.85
CA MET A 154 -5.68 -14.90 41.02
C MET A 154 -6.45 -14.91 42.34
N LYS A 155 -7.60 -14.24 42.43
CA LYS A 155 -8.47 -14.26 43.62
C LYS A 155 -9.02 -15.67 43.88
N ASP A 156 -9.44 -16.37 42.84
CA ASP A 156 -9.92 -17.76 42.93
C ASP A 156 -8.81 -18.74 43.34
N LEU A 157 -7.59 -18.57 42.81
CA LEU A 157 -6.45 -19.40 43.23
C LEU A 157 -6.09 -19.15 44.71
N LYS A 158 -6.07 -17.89 45.14
CA LYS A 158 -5.80 -17.53 46.55
C LYS A 158 -6.90 -18.05 47.50
N SER A 159 -8.15 -18.07 47.08
CA SER A 159 -9.25 -18.58 47.90
C SER A 159 -9.26 -20.11 47.99
N ARG A 160 -8.85 -20.80 46.92
CA ARG A 160 -8.68 -22.27 46.91
C ARG A 160 -7.44 -22.75 47.68
N SER A 161 -6.36 -21.97 47.70
CA SER A 161 -5.14 -22.29 48.45
C SER A 161 -5.28 -22.13 49.97
N LYS A 162 -6.36 -21.51 50.46
CA LYS A 162 -6.64 -21.29 51.89
C LYS A 162 -7.64 -22.29 52.49
N LYS A 163 -8.08 -23.29 51.72
CA LYS A 163 -8.85 -24.45 52.17
C LYS A 163 -7.95 -25.67 52.22
#